data_AF-A0A6S7JQQ6-F1
#
_entry.id   AF-A0A6S7JQQ6-F1
#
_cell.length_a   1.000
_cell.length_b   1.000
_cell.length_c   1.000
_cell.angle_alpha   90.00
_cell.angle_beta   90.00
_cell.angle_gamma   90.00
#
_symmetry.space_group_name_H-M   'P 1'
#
loop_
_entity.id
_entity.type
_entity.pdbx_description
1 polymer ?
#
loop_
_entity_poly.entity_id
_entity_poly.type
_entity_poly.pdbx_seq_one_letter_code
_entity_poly.pdbx_strand_id
1 'polypeptide(L)'
;MDKEQRENGIDPRNLTIIVRTLHTIVHLNISDNNLNILGPASNILDIRYTKSWRNMTDNKVIRDLVITLEDYGFLYGENLKNSSNTSLIVKDYPNVQLNLRYIKYAGNLSPKERLFKFPNASFNLSLDALLKESGAVVVILWYKTIHSLIRNTFHGDNIYAAISSKIINVNVRPEQKKKFSEPVRISWDLAELNDFKTCAYWKPRLGENRWKTDGCKKVTDKFYSNRLICECDHLTAFAAMDISRTMVRF
;
A
#
# COMPACT_ATOMS: atom_id res chain seq x y z
N MET A 1 4.99 -29.23 33.75
CA MET A 1 5.67 -28.10 34.39
C MET A 1 6.02 -27.11 33.30
N ASP A 2 5.40 -25.93 33.39
CA ASP A 2 4.97 -25.10 32.28
C ASP A 2 6.06 -24.42 31.47
N LYS A 3 5.89 -24.49 30.14
CA LYS A 3 6.34 -23.48 29.18
C LYS A 3 5.13 -23.02 28.39
N GLU A 4 4.14 -22.49 29.11
CA GLU A 4 3.15 -21.63 28.51
C GLU A 4 3.89 -20.39 27.98
N GLN A 5 3.87 -20.25 26.67
CA GLN A 5 4.51 -19.20 25.92
C GLN A 5 4.09 -17.85 26.49
N ARG A 6 5.05 -17.01 26.92
CA ARG A 6 4.78 -15.60 27.15
C ARG A 6 4.21 -15.01 25.87
N GLU A 7 2.91 -14.74 25.85
CA GLU A 7 2.26 -13.93 24.82
C GLU A 7 2.81 -12.50 24.94
N ASN A 8 3.96 -12.24 24.33
CA ASN A 8 4.55 -10.90 24.20
C ASN A 8 3.78 -10.07 23.15
N GLY A 9 2.45 -10.03 23.26
CA GLY A 9 1.58 -9.19 22.43
C GLY A 9 1.49 -7.78 23.02
N ILE A 10 1.53 -6.76 22.17
CA ILE A 10 1.21 -5.40 22.58
C ILE A 10 -0.30 -5.28 22.85
N ASP A 11 -0.71 -4.57 23.91
CA ASP A 11 -2.13 -4.31 24.16
C ASP A 11 -2.73 -3.53 22.95
N PRO A 12 -3.89 -3.96 22.40
CA PRO A 12 -4.60 -3.23 21.35
C PRO A 12 -4.77 -1.72 21.59
N ARG A 13 -4.97 -1.29 22.84
CA ARG A 13 -5.08 0.13 23.22
C ARG A 13 -3.77 0.87 22.98
N ASN A 14 -2.64 0.22 23.24
CA ASN A 14 -1.32 0.81 22.99
C ASN A 14 -1.09 1.00 21.48
N LEU A 15 -1.53 0.06 20.64
CA LEU A 15 -1.50 0.24 19.17
C LEU A 15 -2.28 1.48 18.75
N THR A 16 -3.51 1.65 19.26
CA THR A 16 -4.34 2.84 18.99
C THR A 16 -3.64 4.13 19.42
N ILE A 17 -3.05 4.15 20.62
CA ILE A 17 -2.32 5.31 21.14
C ILE A 17 -1.13 5.63 20.24
N ILE A 18 -0.32 4.63 19.87
CA ILE A 18 0.85 4.84 19.01
C ILE A 18 0.41 5.41 17.65
N VAL A 19 -0.59 4.83 16.99
CA VAL A 19 -1.08 5.33 15.69
C VAL A 19 -1.56 6.78 15.80
N ARG A 20 -2.32 7.12 16.85
CA ARG A 20 -2.77 8.50 17.08
C ARG A 20 -1.60 9.45 17.31
N THR A 21 -0.59 9.04 18.08
CA THR A 21 0.62 9.85 18.29
C THR A 21 1.36 10.10 16.98
N LEU A 22 1.56 9.07 16.15
CA LEU A 22 2.17 9.22 14.82
C LEU A 22 1.35 10.16 13.93
N HIS A 23 0.03 10.00 13.93
CA HIS A 23 -0.88 10.87 13.20
C HIS A 23 -0.73 12.34 13.62
N THR A 24 -0.74 12.61 14.93
CA THR A 24 -0.54 13.96 15.47
C THR A 24 0.80 14.55 15.04
N ILE A 25 1.88 13.78 15.16
CA ILE A 25 3.23 14.23 14.74
C ILE A 25 3.25 14.67 13.28
N VAL A 26 2.62 13.89 12.37
CA VAL A 26 2.53 14.25 10.95
C VAL A 26 1.69 15.50 10.73
N HIS A 27 0.56 15.62 11.43
CA HIS A 27 -0.36 16.76 11.30
C HIS A 27 0.17 18.07 11.86
N LEU A 28 1.17 18.02 12.76
CA LEU A 28 1.90 19.20 13.20
C LEU A 28 2.78 19.80 12.09
N ASN A 29 2.89 19.14 10.93
CA ASN A 29 3.57 19.65 9.74
C ASN A 29 5.04 20.04 10.02
N ILE A 30 5.70 19.25 10.88
CA ILE A 30 7.08 19.52 11.31
C ILE A 30 8.01 19.35 10.10
N SER A 31 8.58 20.46 9.62
CA SER A 31 9.54 20.47 8.52
C SER A 31 10.94 20.05 8.98
N ASP A 32 11.06 18.86 9.55
CA ASP A 32 12.34 18.26 9.94
C ASP A 32 12.62 17.02 9.09
N ASN A 33 13.69 17.09 8.29
CA ASN A 33 14.13 15.97 7.45
C ASN A 33 14.66 14.77 8.26
N ASN A 34 14.90 14.94 9.56
CA ASN A 34 15.31 13.87 10.48
C ASN A 34 14.13 13.22 11.20
N LEU A 35 12.92 13.78 11.08
CA LEU A 35 11.73 13.19 11.67
C LEU A 35 11.53 11.77 11.11
N ASN A 36 11.52 10.76 11.97
CA ASN A 36 11.36 9.37 11.56
C ASN A 36 10.14 8.73 12.21
N ILE A 37 9.04 8.68 11.47
CA ILE A 37 7.85 7.92 11.89
C ILE A 37 7.82 6.49 11.34
N LEU A 38 8.61 6.21 10.29
CA LEU A 38 8.62 4.91 9.62
C LEU A 38 9.19 3.81 10.51
N GLY A 39 10.16 4.12 11.37
CA GLY A 39 10.69 3.19 12.37
C GLY A 39 9.61 2.71 13.35
N PRO A 40 9.00 3.61 14.14
CA PRO A 40 7.89 3.26 15.01
C PRO A 40 6.73 2.56 14.30
N ALA A 41 6.35 3.03 13.10
CA ALA A 41 5.32 2.38 12.29
C ALA A 41 5.71 0.95 11.88
N SER A 42 6.95 0.75 11.44
CA SER A 42 7.47 -0.58 11.11
C SER A 42 7.43 -1.51 12.33
N ASN A 43 7.74 -1.00 13.53
CA ASN A 43 7.74 -1.79 14.75
C ASN A 43 6.33 -2.30 15.10
N ILE A 44 5.31 -1.44 15.03
CA ILE A 44 3.93 -1.86 15.32
C ILE A 44 3.34 -2.74 14.22
N LEU A 45 3.89 -2.72 13.01
CA LEU A 45 3.52 -3.59 11.90
C LEU A 45 4.20 -4.97 11.93
N ASP A 46 4.98 -5.27 12.98
CA ASP A 46 5.62 -6.57 13.15
C ASP A 46 4.59 -7.70 13.29
N ILE A 47 4.88 -8.85 12.66
CA ILE A 47 3.98 -10.02 12.64
C ILE A 47 3.66 -10.55 14.04
N ARG A 48 4.54 -10.33 15.03
CA ARG A 48 4.30 -10.71 16.43
C ARG A 48 3.06 -10.03 17.01
N TYR A 49 2.66 -8.88 16.47
CA TYR A 49 1.47 -8.14 16.89
C TYR A 49 0.20 -8.46 16.09
N THR A 50 0.23 -9.47 15.22
CA THR A 50 -0.93 -9.87 14.39
C THR A 50 -2.17 -10.17 15.23
N LYS A 51 -2.02 -10.91 16.34
CA LYS A 51 -3.14 -11.21 17.24
C LYS A 51 -3.72 -9.93 17.85
N SER A 52 -2.85 -9.01 18.29
CA SER A 52 -3.27 -7.71 18.82
C SER A 52 -4.04 -6.89 17.79
N TRP A 53 -3.56 -6.79 16.55
CA TRP A 53 -4.25 -6.10 15.45
C TRP A 53 -5.61 -6.74 15.12
N ARG A 54 -5.69 -8.07 15.05
CA ARG A 54 -6.94 -8.79 14.73
C ARG A 54 -7.98 -8.72 15.85
N ASN A 55 -7.54 -8.53 17.09
CA ASN A 55 -8.39 -8.37 18.26
C ASN A 55 -8.89 -6.94 18.46
N MET A 56 -8.43 -5.97 17.66
CA MET A 56 -8.96 -4.61 17.69
C MET A 56 -10.43 -4.60 17.25
N THR A 57 -11.28 -3.98 18.06
CA THR A 57 -12.69 -3.74 17.71
C THR A 57 -12.82 -2.59 16.70
N ASP A 58 -11.91 -1.62 16.76
CA ASP A 58 -11.84 -0.51 15.81
C ASP A 58 -10.95 -0.87 14.61
N ASN A 59 -11.60 -1.22 13.51
CA ASN A 59 -10.93 -1.51 12.24
C ASN A 59 -10.37 -0.27 11.53
N LYS A 60 -10.59 0.94 12.05
CA LYS A 60 -10.07 2.19 11.49
C LYS A 60 -8.61 2.42 11.84
N VAL A 61 -8.09 1.85 12.93
CA VAL A 61 -6.73 2.17 13.41
C VAL A 61 -5.66 1.81 12.38
N ILE A 62 -5.73 0.64 11.74
CA ILE A 62 -4.76 0.27 10.70
C ILE A 62 -4.87 1.17 9.46
N ARG A 63 -6.08 1.62 9.15
CA ARG A 63 -6.34 2.55 8.05
C ARG A 63 -5.78 3.94 8.35
N ASP A 64 -5.97 4.42 9.57
CA ASP A 64 -5.42 5.69 10.03
C ASP A 64 -3.89 5.66 9.99
N LEU A 65 -3.26 4.52 10.30
CA LEU A 65 -1.82 4.33 10.12
C LEU A 65 -1.41 4.42 8.64
N VAL A 66 -2.14 3.75 7.73
CA VAL A 66 -1.86 3.80 6.29
C VAL A 66 -1.94 5.24 5.76
N ILE A 67 -2.99 5.97 6.16
CA ILE A 67 -3.20 7.39 5.81
C ILE A 67 -2.07 8.26 6.40
N THR A 68 -1.71 8.04 7.66
CA THR A 68 -0.64 8.78 8.33
C THR A 68 0.70 8.64 7.61
N LEU A 69 1.03 7.43 7.17
CA LEU A 69 2.27 7.16 6.42
C LEU A 69 2.26 7.78 5.02
N GLU A 70 1.09 7.84 4.38
CA GLU A 70 0.91 8.52 3.10
C GLU A 70 1.13 10.03 3.26
N ASP A 71 0.49 10.65 4.26
CA ASP A 71 0.63 12.09 4.53
C ASP A 71 2.06 12.46 4.92
N TYR A 72 2.75 11.61 5.68
CA TYR A 72 4.18 11.77 5.94
C TYR A 72 5.03 11.72 4.66
N GLY A 73 4.71 10.81 3.74
CA GLY A 73 5.38 10.75 2.45
C GLY A 73 5.20 12.05 1.65
N PHE A 74 4.00 12.64 1.67
CA PHE A 74 3.73 13.91 0.99
C PHE A 74 4.41 15.09 1.66
N LEU A 75 4.37 15.18 2.99
CA LEU A 75 5.11 16.19 3.77
C LEU A 75 6.59 16.19 3.38
N TYR A 76 7.20 15.00 3.36
CA TYR A 76 8.59 14.87 2.98
C TYR A 76 8.83 15.19 1.50
N GLY A 77 7.89 14.80 0.63
CA GLY A 77 7.97 15.04 -0.81
C GLY A 77 7.90 16.50 -1.22
N GLU A 78 7.08 17.31 -0.55
CA GLU A 78 6.98 18.75 -0.82
C GLU A 78 8.30 19.47 -0.53
N ASN A 79 9.06 19.03 0.48
CA ASN A 79 10.40 19.57 0.75
C ASN A 79 11.38 19.32 -0.41
N LEU A 80 11.11 18.33 -1.28
CA LEU A 80 11.94 18.03 -2.45
C LEU A 80 11.67 18.97 -3.64
N LYS A 81 10.58 19.74 -3.62
CA LYS A 81 10.23 20.65 -4.72
C LYS A 81 11.35 21.66 -5.02
N ASN A 82 12.00 22.14 -3.96
CA ASN A 82 13.08 23.13 -4.03
C ASN A 82 14.46 22.47 -4.24
N SER A 83 14.54 21.14 -4.26
CA SER A 83 15.77 20.41 -4.50
C SER A 83 16.15 20.44 -5.98
N SER A 84 17.44 20.60 -6.26
CA SER A 84 18.00 20.37 -7.60
C SER A 84 17.99 18.88 -7.97
N ASN A 85 17.91 18.00 -6.97
CA ASN A 85 17.98 16.55 -7.13
C ASN A 85 16.57 15.92 -7.14
N THR A 86 16.12 15.45 -8.30
CA THR A 86 14.82 14.75 -8.51
C THR A 86 14.93 13.23 -8.34
N SER A 87 15.98 12.74 -7.68
CA SER A 87 16.22 11.30 -7.50
C SER A 87 15.13 10.63 -6.66
N LEU A 88 14.97 9.33 -6.89
CA LEU A 88 14.11 8.47 -6.07
C LEU A 88 14.70 8.35 -4.67
N ILE A 89 13.94 8.76 -3.66
CA ILE A 89 14.27 8.49 -2.26
C ILE A 89 13.61 7.17 -1.87
N VAL A 90 14.41 6.27 -1.31
CA VAL A 90 13.92 5.00 -0.77
C VAL A 90 14.28 4.93 0.71
N LYS A 91 13.28 4.70 1.56
CA LYS A 91 13.44 4.42 2.99
C LYS A 91 12.89 3.02 3.25
N ASP A 92 13.79 2.06 3.49
CA ASP A 92 13.43 0.67 3.71
C ASP A 92 13.51 0.29 5.18
N TYR A 93 12.39 -0.16 5.73
CA TYR A 93 12.28 -0.69 7.09
C TYR A 93 11.76 -2.13 7.04
N PRO A 94 11.93 -2.92 8.12
CA PRO A 94 11.57 -4.34 8.11
C PRO A 94 10.14 -4.66 7.67
N ASN A 95 9.16 -3.81 8.00
CA ASN A 95 7.74 -4.07 7.72
C ASN A 95 7.08 -3.07 6.75
N VAL A 96 7.78 -1.99 6.38
CA VAL A 96 7.30 -0.96 5.44
C VAL A 96 8.46 -0.39 4.64
N GLN A 97 8.24 -0.12 3.36
CA GLN A 97 9.18 0.63 2.53
C GLN A 97 8.47 1.84 1.93
N LEU A 98 9.08 3.02 2.04
CA LEU A 98 8.63 4.25 1.38
C LEU A 98 9.52 4.52 0.17
N ASN A 99 8.90 4.69 -0.99
CA ASN A 99 9.50 5.21 -2.20
C ASN A 99 8.87 6.57 -2.49
N LEU A 100 9.71 7.58 -2.66
CA LEU A 100 9.29 8.97 -2.78
C LEU A 100 10.02 9.63 -3.95
N ARG A 101 9.29 10.37 -4.79
CA ARG A 101 9.88 11.13 -5.89
C ARG A 101 9.09 12.40 -6.15
N TYR A 102 9.80 13.51 -6.32
CA TYR A 102 9.22 14.71 -6.93
C TYR A 102 9.54 14.75 -8.42
N ILE A 103 8.51 14.91 -9.23
CA ILE A 103 8.55 14.95 -10.69
C ILE A 103 8.28 16.39 -11.13
N LYS A 104 9.27 17.02 -11.77
CA LYS A 104 9.13 18.39 -12.31
C LYS A 104 8.24 18.38 -13.55
N TYR A 105 7.44 19.43 -13.70
CA TYR A 105 6.71 19.72 -14.93
C TYR A 105 7.70 20.17 -16.00
N ALA A 106 8.19 19.25 -16.85
CA ALA A 106 8.95 19.57 -18.07
C ALA A 106 9.40 18.35 -18.92
N GLY A 107 9.17 17.07 -18.56
CA GLY A 107 9.81 15.97 -19.30
C GLY A 107 9.05 14.65 -19.34
N ASN A 108 9.14 13.99 -20.50
CA ASN A 108 8.75 12.60 -20.68
C ASN A 108 9.52 11.74 -19.67
N LEU A 109 8.84 11.19 -18.68
CA LEU A 109 9.45 10.19 -17.80
C LEU A 109 9.81 8.98 -18.64
N SER A 110 11.09 8.61 -18.64
CA SER A 110 11.53 7.38 -19.28
C SER A 110 10.81 6.17 -18.63
N PRO A 111 10.63 5.06 -19.37
CA PRO A 111 10.05 3.85 -18.78
C PRO A 111 10.75 3.38 -17.50
N LYS A 112 12.06 3.62 -17.38
CA LYS A 112 12.84 3.29 -16.17
C LYS A 112 12.47 4.17 -14.98
N GLU A 113 12.16 5.45 -15.22
CA GLU A 113 11.77 6.40 -14.18
C GLU A 113 10.35 6.19 -13.66
N ARG A 114 9.50 5.52 -14.45
CA ARG A 114 8.14 5.15 -14.04
C ARG A 114 8.09 3.83 -13.29
N LEU A 115 9.17 3.04 -13.32
CA LEU A 115 9.24 1.70 -12.73
C LEU A 115 9.79 1.74 -11.31
N PHE A 116 8.98 1.27 -10.38
CA PHE A 116 9.33 1.07 -8.97
C PHE A 116 9.39 -0.43 -8.69
N LYS A 117 10.49 -0.89 -8.08
CA LYS A 117 10.75 -2.31 -7.84
C LYS A 117 10.71 -2.62 -6.35
N PHE A 118 10.10 -3.75 -6.05
CA PHE A 118 10.00 -4.34 -4.72
C PHE A 118 10.40 -5.81 -4.81
N PRO A 119 10.80 -6.45 -3.70
CA PRO A 119 10.93 -7.91 -3.65
C PRO A 119 9.65 -8.60 -4.14
N ASN A 120 9.78 -9.34 -5.25
CA ASN A 120 8.71 -10.09 -5.94
C ASN A 120 7.51 -9.24 -6.36
N ALA A 121 7.70 -7.93 -6.54
CA ALA A 121 6.65 -7.07 -7.06
C ALA A 121 7.20 -5.85 -7.79
N SER A 122 6.38 -5.24 -8.63
CA SER A 122 6.73 -3.97 -9.27
C SER A 122 5.49 -3.12 -9.51
N PHE A 123 5.71 -1.81 -9.60
CA PHE A 123 4.70 -0.83 -9.96
C PHE A 123 5.24 0.04 -11.08
N ASN A 124 4.45 0.22 -12.13
CA ASN A 124 4.76 1.10 -13.24
C ASN A 124 3.73 2.23 -13.29
N LEU A 125 4.21 3.46 -13.09
CA LEU A 125 3.40 4.67 -13.09
C LEU A 125 2.92 5.00 -14.51
N SER A 126 1.65 5.32 -14.65
CA SER A 126 1.09 5.87 -15.89
C SER A 126 1.33 7.37 -15.95
N LEU A 127 1.53 7.91 -17.16
CA LEU A 127 1.61 9.37 -17.34
C LEU A 127 0.25 10.05 -17.09
N ASP A 128 -0.87 9.33 -17.25
CA ASP A 128 -2.22 9.86 -16.97
C ASP A 128 -2.43 10.19 -15.49
N ALA A 129 -1.66 9.55 -14.60
CA ALA A 129 -1.68 9.82 -13.17
C ALA A 129 -1.05 11.20 -12.82
N LEU A 130 -0.34 11.83 -13.74
CA LEU A 130 0.33 13.11 -13.56
C LEU A 130 -0.47 14.22 -14.23
N LEU A 131 -0.75 15.29 -13.49
CA LEU A 131 -1.36 16.48 -14.09
C LEU A 131 -0.37 17.17 -15.01
N LYS A 132 -0.83 17.52 -16.22
CA LYS A 132 0.00 18.06 -17.29
C LYS A 132 0.53 19.46 -17.04
N GLU A 133 0.16 20.16 -15.97
CA GLU A 133 0.50 21.58 -15.77
C GLU A 133 1.20 21.85 -14.43
N SER A 134 1.51 20.79 -13.67
CA SER A 134 2.09 20.92 -12.33
C SER A 134 3.15 19.87 -12.06
N GLY A 135 4.17 20.22 -11.28
CA GLY A 135 5.02 19.21 -10.67
C GLY A 135 4.20 18.31 -9.75
N ALA A 136 4.68 17.08 -9.54
CA ALA A 136 3.95 16.08 -8.78
C ALA A 136 4.86 15.35 -7.78
N VAL A 137 4.36 15.17 -6.56
CA VAL A 137 4.94 14.26 -5.56
C VAL A 137 4.31 12.89 -5.75
N VAL A 138 5.14 11.87 -5.95
CA VAL A 138 4.74 10.47 -6.02
C VAL A 138 5.18 9.78 -4.73
N VAL A 139 4.21 9.22 -4.00
CA VAL A 139 4.41 8.47 -2.76
C VAL A 139 3.98 7.03 -2.99
N ILE A 140 4.89 6.08 -2.78
CA ILE A 140 4.61 4.65 -2.85
C ILE A 140 5.06 3.97 -1.58
N LEU A 141 4.10 3.39 -0.87
CA LEU A 141 4.31 2.61 0.34
C LEU A 141 4.12 1.13 0.03
N TRP A 142 5.13 0.33 0.31
CA TRP A 142 5.05 -1.12 0.20
C TRP A 142 5.01 -1.75 1.58
N TYR A 143 3.89 -2.37 1.90
CA TYR A 143 3.64 -2.98 3.20
C TYR A 143 3.92 -4.47 3.16
N LYS A 144 4.93 -4.89 3.93
CA LYS A 144 5.38 -6.27 3.97
C LYS A 144 4.45 -7.16 4.80
N THR A 145 3.71 -6.59 5.76
CA THR A 145 2.92 -7.36 6.75
C THR A 145 1.44 -7.03 6.81
N ILE A 146 0.98 -5.84 6.38
CA ILE A 146 -0.42 -5.40 6.54
C ILE A 146 -1.45 -6.40 5.97
N HIS A 147 -1.12 -7.09 4.87
CA HIS A 147 -1.98 -8.13 4.28
C HIS A 147 -2.41 -9.23 5.26
N SER A 148 -1.60 -9.49 6.29
CA SER A 148 -1.88 -10.48 7.33
C SER A 148 -2.65 -9.90 8.55
N LEU A 149 -2.65 -8.57 8.69
CA LEU A 149 -3.18 -7.84 9.84
C LEU A 149 -4.65 -7.42 9.62
N ILE A 150 -5.02 -7.08 8.39
CA ILE A 150 -6.37 -6.63 8.04
C ILE A 150 -7.31 -7.85 7.93
N ARG A 151 -8.51 -7.75 8.52
CA ARG A 151 -9.58 -8.73 8.26
C ARG A 151 -10.06 -8.56 6.82
N ASN A 152 -10.03 -9.64 6.04
CA ASN A 152 -10.54 -9.63 4.67
C ASN A 152 -12.07 -9.46 4.72
N THR A 153 -12.56 -8.24 4.54
CA THR A 153 -13.99 -8.01 4.29
C THR A 153 -14.17 -7.75 2.80
N PHE A 154 -14.83 -8.68 2.12
CA PHE A 154 -15.06 -8.64 0.69
C PHE A 154 -16.54 -8.38 0.39
N HIS A 155 -16.84 -7.82 -0.78
CA HIS A 155 -18.20 -7.65 -1.25
C HIS A 155 -18.71 -8.96 -1.86
N GLY A 156 -19.57 -9.68 -1.13
CA GLY A 156 -20.29 -10.85 -1.63
C GLY A 156 -20.48 -11.91 -0.55
N ASP A 157 -21.74 -12.23 -0.24
CA ASP A 157 -22.08 -13.32 0.67
C ASP A 157 -21.59 -14.65 0.08
N ASN A 158 -20.99 -15.52 0.91
CA ASN A 158 -20.46 -16.86 0.60
C ASN A 158 -19.16 -16.99 -0.23
N ILE A 159 -18.40 -15.90 -0.43
CA ILE A 159 -17.10 -15.96 -1.14
C ILE A 159 -15.94 -15.91 -0.14
N TYR A 160 -15.06 -16.93 -0.17
CA TYR A 160 -13.79 -16.84 0.54
C TYR A 160 -12.86 -15.94 -0.27
N ALA A 161 -12.53 -14.79 0.30
CA ALA A 161 -11.62 -13.82 -0.29
C ALA A 161 -10.44 -13.59 0.66
N ALA A 162 -9.23 -13.79 0.17
CA ALA A 162 -8.02 -13.56 0.95
C ALA A 162 -6.96 -12.80 0.17
N ILE A 163 -6.38 -11.77 0.79
CA ILE A 163 -5.23 -11.08 0.23
C ILE A 163 -4.03 -12.03 0.22
N SER A 164 -3.46 -12.27 -0.96
CA SER A 164 -2.37 -13.23 -1.16
C SER A 164 -1.06 -12.56 -1.59
N SER A 165 -0.97 -11.24 -1.54
CA SER A 165 0.27 -10.50 -1.77
C SER A 165 0.51 -9.45 -0.69
N LYS A 166 1.74 -8.93 -0.69
CA LYS A 166 2.05 -7.65 -0.03
C LYS A 166 1.32 -6.51 -0.73
N ILE A 167 1.02 -5.46 0.03
CA ILE A 167 0.21 -4.33 -0.44
C ILE A 167 1.13 -3.23 -0.98
N ILE A 168 0.78 -2.69 -2.14
CA ILE A 168 1.43 -1.52 -2.74
C ILE A 168 0.43 -0.37 -2.70
N ASN A 169 0.65 0.64 -1.86
CA ASN A 169 -0.15 1.85 -1.78
C ASN A 169 0.52 2.99 -2.53
N VAL A 170 -0.12 3.48 -3.59
CA VAL A 170 0.42 4.50 -4.48
C VAL A 170 -0.50 5.69 -4.47
N ASN A 171 0.06 6.88 -4.23
CA ASN A 171 -0.66 8.14 -4.29
C ASN A 171 0.21 9.20 -4.95
N VAL A 172 -0.44 10.14 -5.64
CA VAL A 172 0.20 11.26 -6.33
C VAL A 172 -0.50 12.55 -5.93
N ARG A 173 0.28 13.60 -5.65
CA ARG A 173 -0.24 14.96 -5.45
C ARG A 173 0.44 15.93 -6.42
N PRO A 174 -0.32 16.81 -7.10
CA PRO A 174 -1.78 16.89 -7.08
C PRO A 174 -2.48 15.66 -7.70
N GLU A 175 -3.67 15.32 -7.19
CA GLU A 175 -4.39 14.10 -7.58
C GLU A 175 -5.11 14.24 -8.93
N GLN A 176 -4.98 13.23 -9.79
CA GLN A 176 -5.80 13.09 -10.99
C GLN A 176 -7.18 12.52 -10.63
N LYS A 177 -8.24 13.30 -10.87
CA LYS A 177 -9.62 12.89 -10.56
C LYS A 177 -10.28 12.05 -11.66
N LYS A 178 -9.75 12.11 -12.88
CA LYS A 178 -10.26 11.32 -14.02
C LYS A 178 -9.68 9.92 -13.99
N LYS A 179 -10.46 8.95 -14.47
CA LYS A 179 -9.95 7.60 -14.75
C LYS A 179 -8.87 7.66 -15.82
N PHE A 180 -7.86 6.81 -15.69
CA PHE A 180 -6.73 6.77 -16.60
C PHE A 180 -7.11 6.02 -17.88
N SER A 181 -6.79 6.60 -19.03
CA SER A 181 -6.88 5.94 -20.32
C SER A 181 -5.71 4.96 -20.50
N GLU A 182 -4.49 5.38 -20.11
CA GLU A 182 -3.35 4.48 -19.90
C GLU A 182 -3.35 3.99 -18.45
N PRO A 183 -3.63 2.71 -18.16
CA PRO A 183 -3.70 2.21 -16.80
C PRO A 183 -2.31 2.16 -16.14
N VAL A 184 -2.26 2.25 -14.82
CA VAL A 184 -1.06 1.85 -14.07
C VAL A 184 -0.91 0.34 -14.10
N ARG A 185 0.33 -0.14 -14.09
CA ARG A 185 0.60 -1.58 -14.11
C ARG A 185 1.27 -2.02 -12.83
N ILE A 186 0.66 -2.97 -12.13
CA ILE A 186 1.20 -3.59 -10.93
C ILE A 186 1.49 -5.06 -11.23
N SER A 187 2.60 -5.58 -10.73
CA SER A 187 2.89 -7.00 -10.85
C SER A 187 3.33 -7.62 -9.54
N TRP A 188 2.92 -8.87 -9.30
CA TRP A 188 3.44 -9.70 -8.23
C TRP A 188 3.93 -11.03 -8.80
N ASP A 189 5.12 -11.44 -8.40
CA ASP A 189 5.63 -12.78 -8.65
C ASP A 189 5.12 -13.67 -7.52
N LEU A 190 4.15 -14.52 -7.84
CA LEU A 190 3.46 -15.38 -6.87
C LEU A 190 4.12 -16.76 -6.82
N ALA A 191 3.96 -17.47 -5.70
CA ALA A 191 4.37 -18.87 -5.63
C ALA A 191 3.53 -19.74 -6.58
N GLU A 192 2.24 -19.43 -6.70
CA GLU A 192 1.30 -20.10 -7.59
C GLU A 192 0.31 -19.07 -8.15
N LEU A 193 0.09 -19.10 -9.46
CA LEU A 193 -0.95 -18.33 -10.13
C LEU A 193 -2.04 -19.29 -10.61
N ASN A 194 -3.25 -19.11 -10.07
CA ASN A 194 -4.44 -19.84 -10.49
C ASN A 194 -5.51 -18.87 -11.01
N ASP A 195 -6.61 -19.41 -11.51
CA ASP A 195 -7.72 -18.62 -12.06
C ASP A 195 -8.47 -17.81 -11.00
N PHE A 196 -8.38 -18.21 -9.74
CA PHE A 196 -8.99 -17.52 -8.59
C PHE A 196 -8.19 -16.30 -8.13
N LYS A 197 -6.93 -16.13 -8.58
CA LYS A 197 -6.14 -14.92 -8.34
C LYS A 197 -6.66 -13.77 -9.18
N THR A 198 -7.05 -12.69 -8.52
CA THR A 198 -7.49 -11.44 -9.14
C THR A 198 -6.71 -10.23 -8.63
N CYS A 199 -6.94 -9.09 -9.30
CA CYS A 199 -6.51 -7.77 -8.90
C CYS A 199 -7.53 -7.14 -7.95
N ALA A 200 -7.09 -6.70 -6.79
CA ALA A 200 -7.93 -6.01 -5.83
C ALA A 200 -7.32 -4.68 -5.40
N TYR A 201 -8.18 -3.76 -5.00
CA TYR A 201 -7.80 -2.47 -4.47
C TYR A 201 -8.62 -2.11 -3.23
N TRP A 202 -8.05 -1.26 -2.39
CA TRP A 202 -8.68 -0.72 -1.19
C TRP A 202 -8.39 0.78 -1.11
N LYS A 203 -9.39 1.60 -0.79
CA LYS A 203 -9.28 3.06 -0.67
C LYS A 203 -9.34 3.49 0.81
N PRO A 204 -8.19 3.66 1.49
CA PRO A 204 -8.17 3.98 2.93
C PRO A 204 -8.93 5.26 3.27
N ARG A 205 -8.90 6.28 2.40
CA ARG A 205 -9.51 7.59 2.68
C ARG A 205 -11.03 7.64 2.52
N LEU A 206 -11.66 6.65 1.88
CA LEU A 206 -13.12 6.67 1.63
C LEU A 206 -13.96 6.05 2.75
N GLY A 207 -13.35 5.70 3.88
CA GLY A 207 -14.06 5.13 5.02
C GLY A 207 -14.50 3.67 4.84
N GLU A 208 -14.49 3.16 3.62
CA GLU A 208 -14.78 1.77 3.26
C GLU A 208 -13.60 0.85 3.62
N ASN A 209 -13.86 -0.18 4.42
CA ASN A 209 -12.85 -1.16 4.82
C ASN A 209 -12.89 -2.43 3.96
N ARG A 210 -13.31 -2.29 2.69
CA ARG A 210 -13.54 -3.40 1.78
C ARG A 210 -12.61 -3.34 0.57
N TRP A 211 -12.17 -4.52 0.14
CA TRP A 211 -11.48 -4.69 -1.12
C TRP A 211 -12.48 -4.72 -2.27
N LYS A 212 -12.08 -4.12 -3.39
CA LYS A 212 -12.87 -4.01 -4.62
C LYS A 212 -12.02 -4.42 -5.81
N THR A 213 -12.67 -4.71 -6.93
CA THR A 213 -12.00 -5.18 -8.17
C THR A 213 -12.32 -4.30 -9.38
N ASP A 214 -13.33 -3.42 -9.29
CA ASP A 214 -13.73 -2.56 -10.39
C ASP A 214 -12.62 -1.58 -10.81
N GLY A 215 -12.47 -1.33 -12.12
CA GLY A 215 -11.39 -0.49 -12.63
C GLY A 215 -10.00 -1.14 -12.61
N CYS A 216 -9.87 -2.38 -12.14
CA CYS A 216 -8.65 -3.18 -12.20
C CYS A 216 -8.88 -4.48 -12.98
N LYS A 217 -8.04 -4.76 -13.97
CA LYS A 217 -8.11 -6.00 -14.78
C LYS A 217 -6.83 -6.81 -14.68
N LYS A 218 -6.98 -8.14 -14.60
CA LYS A 218 -5.89 -9.10 -14.73
C LYS A 218 -5.46 -9.15 -16.20
N VAL A 219 -4.16 -9.04 -16.46
CA VAL A 219 -3.58 -9.20 -17.79
C VAL A 219 -2.80 -10.50 -17.82
N THR A 220 -3.09 -11.34 -18.81
CA THR A 220 -2.40 -12.62 -19.01
C THR A 220 -1.02 -12.36 -19.59
N ASP A 221 0.03 -12.77 -18.88
CA ASP A 221 1.38 -12.82 -19.43
C ASP A 221 1.66 -14.23 -19.96
N LYS A 222 1.84 -14.36 -21.27
CA LYS A 222 2.14 -15.66 -21.90
C LYS A 222 3.55 -16.16 -21.57
N PHE A 223 4.44 -15.30 -21.06
CA PHE A 223 5.85 -15.62 -20.85
C PHE A 223 6.18 -15.96 -19.38
N TYR A 224 5.32 -15.59 -18.43
CA TYR A 224 5.56 -15.79 -17.01
C TYR A 224 4.36 -16.45 -16.33
N SER A 225 4.40 -17.78 -16.19
CA SER A 225 3.28 -18.58 -15.67
C SER A 225 2.83 -18.19 -14.26
N ASN A 226 3.74 -17.66 -13.43
CA ASN A 226 3.48 -17.35 -12.02
C ASN A 226 3.41 -15.85 -11.70
N ARG A 227 3.35 -14.99 -12.72
CA ARG A 227 3.31 -13.53 -12.53
C ARG A 227 1.89 -13.00 -12.69
N LEU A 228 1.32 -12.45 -11.62
CA LEU A 228 0.06 -11.71 -11.72
C LEU A 228 0.36 -10.29 -12.18
N ILE A 229 -0.24 -9.87 -13.29
CA ILE A 229 -0.18 -8.49 -13.78
C ILE A 229 -1.57 -7.87 -13.70
N CYS A 230 -1.64 -6.69 -13.09
CA CYS A 230 -2.85 -5.90 -12.92
C CYS A 230 -2.71 -4.57 -13.64
N GLU A 231 -3.72 -4.20 -14.42
CA GLU A 231 -3.88 -2.88 -15.01
C GLU A 231 -5.06 -2.17 -14.34
N CYS A 232 -4.80 -1.04 -13.69
CA CYS A 232 -5.82 -0.27 -12.97
C CYS A 232 -5.95 1.17 -13.51
N ASP A 233 -7.18 1.67 -13.56
CA ASP A 233 -7.52 3.02 -14.08
C ASP A 233 -7.46 4.15 -13.03
N HIS A 234 -6.87 3.86 -11.86
CA HIS A 234 -6.78 4.79 -10.73
C HIS A 234 -5.54 4.47 -9.87
N LEU A 235 -5.25 5.33 -8.89
CA LEU A 235 -4.22 5.11 -7.87
C LEU A 235 -4.87 4.86 -6.52
N THR A 236 -4.36 3.88 -5.75
CA THR A 236 -4.74 3.60 -4.36
C THR A 236 -3.86 2.49 -3.76
N ALA A 237 -4.35 1.76 -2.74
CA ALA A 237 -3.72 0.54 -2.24
C ALA A 237 -4.15 -0.69 -3.04
N PHE A 238 -3.18 -1.41 -3.62
CA PHE A 238 -3.40 -2.59 -4.46
C PHE A 238 -2.86 -3.86 -3.81
N ALA A 239 -3.51 -4.98 -4.14
CA ALA A 239 -3.04 -6.31 -3.79
C ALA A 239 -3.54 -7.37 -4.78
N ALA A 240 -2.87 -8.53 -4.79
CA ALA A 240 -3.41 -9.77 -5.31
C ALA A 240 -4.37 -10.37 -4.29
N MET A 241 -5.49 -10.88 -4.77
CA MET A 241 -6.50 -11.52 -3.92
C MET A 241 -6.88 -12.87 -4.50
N ASP A 242 -7.01 -13.87 -3.63
CA ASP A 242 -7.57 -15.17 -3.96
C ASP A 242 -9.07 -15.13 -3.70
N ILE A 243 -9.88 -15.38 -4.73
CA ILE A 243 -11.33 -15.44 -4.64
C ILE A 243 -11.78 -16.87 -4.93
N SER A 244 -11.70 -17.74 -3.92
CA SER A 244 -12.25 -19.10 -4.06
C SER A 244 -13.73 -19.09 -3.66
N ARG A 245 -14.57 -19.69 -4.51
CA ARG A 245 -15.91 -20.08 -4.04
C ARG A 245 -15.68 -21.21 -3.04
N THR A 246 -15.98 -20.97 -1.78
CA THR A 246 -16.15 -22.05 -0.81
C THR A 246 -17.21 -22.99 -1.39
N MET A 247 -16.79 -24.12 -1.97
CA MET A 247 -17.64 -25.31 -1.95
C MET A 247 -17.71 -25.68 -0.48
N VAL A 248 -18.78 -25.24 0.19
CA VAL A 248 -19.21 -25.87 1.44
C VAL A 248 -19.46 -27.33 1.05
N ARG A 249 -18.48 -28.20 1.32
CA ARG A 249 -18.72 -29.64 1.34
C ARG A 249 -19.59 -29.87 2.56
N PHE A 250 -20.87 -30.16 2.29
CA PHE A 250 -21.77 -30.79 3.25
C PHE A 250 -21.23 -32.17 3.63
#